data_AF-C9SBA7-F1
#
_entry.id   AF-C9SBA7-F1
#
_cell.length_a   1.000
_cell.length_b   1.000
_cell.length_c   1.000
_cell.angle_alpha   90.00
_cell.angle_beta   90.00
_cell.angle_gamma   90.00
#
_symmetry.space_group_name_H-M   'P 1'
#
loop_
_entity.id
_entity.type
_entity.pdbx_description
1 polymer ?
#
loop_
_entity_poly.entity_id
_entity_poly.type
_entity_poly.pdbx_seq_one_letter_code
_entity_poly.pdbx_strand_id
1 'polypeptide(L)'
;MAGLPTPEQLKPTAHDKLTLEAWSQGFMIGALIIMLGITLANIRKGVLLHKLIFIELILAVPNGFFIFFEPPVYGWFLSSTVIMLLASWTLHNVIAWMKSKPFLGRRGNLIYIGSVILVQPYWILEVYANFAFFNTPNSRLFVTTRPFEAVFR
;
A
#
# COMPACT_ATOMS: atom_id res chain seq x y z
N MET A 1 -27.34 -7.31 17.79
CA MET A 1 -26.36 -6.21 17.75
C MET A 1 -25.01 -6.80 18.10
N ALA A 2 -24.24 -7.22 17.10
CA ALA A 2 -22.89 -7.74 17.35
C ALA A 2 -22.01 -6.56 17.76
N GLY A 3 -21.38 -6.65 18.94
CA GLY A 3 -20.50 -5.60 19.46
C GLY A 3 -19.40 -5.30 18.44
N LEU A 4 -19.20 -4.03 18.15
CA LEU A 4 -18.09 -3.56 17.31
C LEU A 4 -16.79 -4.04 17.98
N PRO A 5 -15.87 -4.67 17.23
CA PRO A 5 -14.61 -5.13 17.81
C PRO A 5 -13.86 -3.94 18.40
N THR A 6 -13.38 -4.08 19.64
CA THR A 6 -12.52 -3.06 20.26
C THR A 6 -11.16 -3.04 19.55
N PRO A 7 -10.40 -1.92 19.59
CA PRO A 7 -9.09 -1.82 18.93
C PRO A 7 -8.10 -2.94 19.31
N GLU A 8 -8.24 -3.50 20.52
CA GLU A 8 -7.47 -4.65 21.01
C GLU A 8 -7.76 -5.96 20.27
N GLN A 9 -8.93 -6.09 19.62
CA GLN A 9 -9.36 -7.31 18.89
C GLN A 9 -8.97 -7.32 17.40
N LEU A 10 -8.31 -6.26 16.90
CA LEU A 10 -8.00 -6.11 15.47
C LEU A 10 -6.68 -6.78 15.06
N LYS A 11 -5.73 -6.92 15.99
CA LYS A 11 -4.52 -7.72 15.77
C LYS A 11 -4.86 -9.20 15.98
N PRO A 12 -4.48 -10.12 15.07
CA PRO A 12 -4.73 -11.54 15.29
C PRO A 12 -3.95 -12.06 16.49
N THR A 13 -4.66 -12.50 17.52
CA THR A 13 -4.08 -13.08 18.75
C THR A 13 -4.01 -14.60 18.72
N ALA A 14 -4.76 -15.25 17.82
CA ALA A 14 -4.68 -16.69 17.61
C ALA A 14 -3.33 -17.05 16.95
N HIS A 15 -2.62 -18.03 17.51
CA HIS A 15 -1.29 -18.43 17.07
C HIS A 15 -1.22 -18.68 15.56
N ASP A 16 -2.14 -19.46 15.00
CA ASP A 16 -2.15 -19.78 13.57
C ASP A 16 -2.27 -18.54 12.66
N LYS A 17 -3.12 -17.58 13.05
CA LYS A 17 -3.34 -16.35 12.29
C LYS A 17 -2.13 -15.42 12.39
N LEU A 18 -1.56 -15.30 13.59
CA LEU A 18 -0.36 -14.50 13.83
C LEU A 18 0.84 -15.08 13.04
N THR A 19 1.04 -16.39 13.06
CA THR A 19 2.10 -17.05 12.29
C THR A 19 1.92 -16.83 10.79
N LEU A 20 0.71 -17.01 10.27
CA LEU A 20 0.42 -16.78 8.85
C LEU A 20 0.73 -15.34 8.43
N GLU A 21 0.25 -14.38 9.21
CA GLU A 21 0.44 -12.96 8.91
C GLU A 21 1.92 -12.58 9.01
N ALA A 22 2.62 -12.99 10.07
CA ALA A 22 4.06 -12.75 10.25
C ALA A 22 4.89 -13.34 9.09
N TRP A 23 4.58 -14.57 8.65
CA TRP A 23 5.25 -15.18 7.49
C TRP A 23 4.97 -14.41 6.19
N SER A 24 3.72 -14.02 5.94
CA SER A 24 3.35 -13.26 4.74
C SER A 24 4.07 -11.91 4.67
N GLN A 25 4.13 -11.20 5.80
CA GLN A 25 4.83 -9.91 5.89
C GLN A 25 6.34 -10.09 5.74
N GLY A 26 6.92 -11.11 6.38
CA GLY A 26 8.33 -11.45 6.27
C GLY A 26 8.76 -11.78 4.83
N PHE A 27 7.96 -12.59 4.12
CA PHE A 27 8.21 -12.90 2.71
C PHE A 27 8.10 -11.64 1.82
N MET A 28 7.05 -10.85 2.00
CA MET A 28 6.84 -9.62 1.23
C MET A 28 7.96 -8.61 1.43
N ILE A 29 8.33 -8.31 2.68
CA ILE A 29 9.44 -7.40 3.00
C ILE A 29 10.76 -7.95 2.46
N GLY A 30 11.02 -9.25 2.64
CA GLY A 30 12.23 -9.90 2.12
C GLY A 30 12.36 -9.73 0.60
N ALA A 31 11.28 -9.92 -0.14
CA ALA A 31 11.25 -9.70 -1.58
C ALA A 31 11.52 -8.22 -1.95
N LEU A 32 10.93 -7.27 -1.23
CA LEU A 32 11.17 -5.84 -1.44
C LEU A 32 12.63 -5.45 -1.19
N ILE A 33 13.26 -5.98 -0.13
CA ILE A 33 14.68 -5.73 0.19
C ILE A 33 15.59 -6.28 -0.91
N ILE A 34 15.32 -7.48 -1.41
CA ILE A 34 16.09 -8.08 -2.51
C ILE A 34 15.95 -7.22 -3.77
N MET A 35 14.72 -6.84 -4.14
CA MET A 35 14.45 -5.97 -5.29
C MET A 35 15.11 -4.60 -5.16
N LEU A 36 15.16 -4.06 -3.94
CA LEU A 36 15.85 -2.82 -3.62
C LEU A 36 17.37 -2.97 -3.82
N GLY A 37 17.96 -4.08 -3.37
CA GLY A 37 19.36 -4.41 -3.61
C GLY A 37 19.70 -4.55 -5.10
N ILE A 38 18.86 -5.25 -5.87
CA ILE A 38 19.02 -5.39 -7.33
C ILE A 38 18.90 -4.01 -8.00
N THR A 39 17.95 -3.18 -7.57
CA THR A 39 17.76 -1.84 -8.13
C THR A 39 18.98 -0.98 -7.87
N LEU A 40 19.50 -0.97 -6.63
CA LEU A 40 20.72 -0.26 -6.26
C LEU A 40 21.93 -0.68 -7.10
N ALA A 41 22.15 -1.99 -7.23
CA ALA A 41 23.27 -2.53 -8.02
C ALA A 41 23.17 -2.13 -9.52
N ASN A 42 21.96 -1.91 -10.03
CA ASN A 42 21.70 -1.57 -11.42
C ASN A 42 21.50 -0.05 -11.67
N ILE A 43 21.65 0.82 -10.66
CA ILE A 43 21.51 2.26 -10.86
C ILE A 43 22.57 2.77 -11.84
N ARG A 44 22.11 3.38 -12.94
CA ARG A 44 22.98 4.08 -13.91
C ARG A 44 22.90 5.58 -13.70
N LYS A 45 24.06 6.25 -13.76
CA LYS A 45 24.14 7.72 -13.69
C LYS A 45 23.34 8.33 -14.85
N GLY A 46 22.43 9.26 -14.52
CA GLY A 46 21.60 9.98 -15.51
C GLY A 46 20.24 9.34 -15.84
N VAL A 47 19.95 8.12 -15.39
CA VAL A 47 18.64 7.48 -15.65
C VAL A 47 17.70 7.69 -14.47
N LEU A 48 16.67 8.54 -14.66
CA LEU A 48 15.68 8.85 -13.63
C LEU A 48 14.86 7.63 -13.18
N LEU A 49 14.57 6.70 -14.11
CA LEU A 49 13.69 5.55 -13.87
C LEU A 49 14.15 4.68 -12.70
N HIS A 50 15.44 4.36 -12.60
CA HIS A 50 15.98 3.54 -11.50
C HIS A 50 15.86 4.25 -10.15
N LYS A 51 16.01 5.58 -10.13
CA LYS A 51 15.84 6.38 -8.90
C LYS A 51 14.40 6.37 -8.42
N LEU A 52 13.43 6.45 -9.34
CA LEU A 52 12.02 6.39 -8.99
C LEU A 52 11.63 5.00 -8.48
N ILE A 53 12.07 3.93 -9.14
CA ILE A 53 11.84 2.54 -8.67
C ILE A 53 12.43 2.34 -7.27
N PHE A 54 13.62 2.89 -7.02
CA PHE A 54 14.23 2.81 -5.70
C PHE A 54 13.40 3.53 -4.62
N ILE A 55 12.91 4.74 -4.91
CA ILE A 55 12.04 5.50 -3.99
C ILE A 55 10.71 4.76 -3.76
N GLU A 56 10.10 4.22 -4.82
CA GLU A 56 8.87 3.42 -4.76
C GLU A 56 9.01 2.26 -3.77
N LEU A 57 10.10 1.49 -3.90
CA LEU A 57 10.38 0.36 -3.02
C LEU A 57 10.58 0.79 -1.56
N ILE A 58 11.33 1.88 -1.33
CA ILE A 58 11.54 2.43 0.03
C ILE A 58 10.21 2.84 0.66
N LEU A 59 9.31 3.47 -0.09
CA LEU A 59 8.03 3.93 0.43
C LEU A 59 7.09 2.77 0.81
N ALA A 60 7.21 1.62 0.15
CA ALA A 60 6.36 0.45 0.41
C ALA A 60 6.82 -0.34 1.65
N VAL A 61 8.13 -0.39 1.91
CA VAL A 61 8.76 -1.23 2.94
C VAL A 61 8.19 -1.02 4.36
N PRO A 62 8.00 0.23 4.87
CA PRO A 62 7.51 0.46 6.23
C PRO A 62 6.16 -0.19 6.52
N ASN A 63 5.28 -0.30 5.51
CA ASN A 63 3.97 -0.88 5.72
C ASN A 63 4.05 -2.34 6.16
N GLY A 64 4.99 -3.15 5.66
CA GLY A 64 5.09 -4.56 6.04
C GLY A 64 5.44 -4.82 7.51
N PHE A 65 5.89 -3.80 8.27
CA PHE A 65 6.33 -3.98 9.66
C PHE A 65 5.20 -3.83 10.69
N PHE A 66 3.96 -3.58 10.28
CA PHE A 66 2.87 -3.31 11.22
C PHE A 66 2.65 -4.41 12.27
N ILE A 67 2.93 -5.67 11.92
CA ILE A 67 2.66 -6.85 12.75
C ILE A 67 3.51 -6.91 14.03
N PHE A 68 4.65 -6.22 14.05
CA PHE A 68 5.56 -6.18 15.21
C PHE A 68 5.03 -5.34 16.37
N PHE A 69 4.05 -4.46 16.13
CA PHE A 69 3.51 -3.57 17.15
C PHE A 69 2.28 -4.16 17.83
N GLU A 70 2.08 -3.84 19.11
CA GLU A 70 0.86 -4.17 19.85
C GLU A 70 -0.15 -3.00 19.79
N PRO A 71 -1.46 -3.27 19.92
CA PRO A 71 -2.45 -2.21 20.11
C PRO A 71 -2.11 -1.33 21.34
N PRO A 72 -2.28 0.00 21.27
CA PRO A 72 -2.87 0.79 20.18
C PRO A 72 -1.87 1.19 19.07
N VAL A 73 -0.56 1.02 19.28
CA VAL A 73 0.49 1.44 18.34
C VAL A 73 0.34 0.76 16.98
N TYR A 74 -0.14 -0.49 16.97
CA TYR A 74 -0.50 -1.25 15.77
C TYR A 74 -1.37 -0.44 14.79
N GLY A 75 -2.49 0.13 15.25
CA GLY A 75 -3.44 0.84 14.39
C GLY A 75 -2.89 2.15 13.84
N TRP A 76 -2.15 2.90 14.67
CA TRP A 76 -1.51 4.16 14.29
C TRP A 76 -0.37 3.95 13.29
N PHE A 77 0.47 2.94 13.51
CA PHE A 77 1.57 2.61 12.61
C PHE A 77 1.04 2.10 11.26
N LEU A 78 0.07 1.20 11.27
CA LEU A 78 -0.58 0.71 10.05
C LEU A 78 -1.19 1.87 9.25
N SER A 79 -1.97 2.72 9.90
CA SER A 79 -2.63 3.86 9.22
C SER A 79 -1.63 4.85 8.63
N SER A 80 -0.55 5.15 9.36
CA SER A 80 0.49 6.09 8.91
C SER A 80 1.29 5.54 7.73
N THR A 81 1.64 4.25 7.78
CA THR A 81 2.41 3.60 6.71
C THR A 81 1.58 3.29 5.47
N VAL A 82 0.25 3.16 5.59
CA VAL A 82 -0.66 3.06 4.42
C VAL A 82 -0.58 4.30 3.53
N ILE A 83 -0.35 5.49 4.10
CA ILE A 83 -0.13 6.71 3.31
C ILE A 83 1.13 6.59 2.45
N MET A 84 2.22 6.06 3.04
CA MET A 84 3.47 5.81 2.32
C MET A 84 3.29 4.73 1.25
N LEU A 85 2.53 3.67 1.55
CA LEU A 85 2.18 2.63 0.60
C LEU A 85 1.38 3.18 -0.58
N LEU A 86 0.43 4.07 -0.34
CA LEU A 86 -0.35 4.71 -1.40
C LEU A 86 0.51 5.66 -2.25
N ALA A 87 1.44 6.37 -1.63
CA ALA A 87 2.43 7.16 -2.36
C ALA A 87 3.31 6.26 -3.25
N SER A 88 3.74 5.11 -2.73
CA SER A 88 4.45 4.07 -3.50
C SER A 88 3.59 3.56 -4.67
N TRP A 89 2.32 3.23 -4.45
CA TRP A 89 1.39 2.77 -5.48
C TRP A 89 1.18 3.83 -6.59
N THR A 90 1.04 5.10 -6.21
CA THR A 90 0.95 6.21 -7.18
C THR A 90 2.24 6.32 -8.00
N LEU A 91 3.40 6.21 -7.35
CA LEU A 91 4.69 6.27 -8.03
C LEU A 91 4.92 5.08 -8.97
N HIS A 92 4.52 3.87 -8.56
CA HIS A 92 4.54 2.66 -9.39
C HIS A 92 3.75 2.87 -10.69
N ASN A 93 2.56 3.46 -10.59
CA ASN A 93 1.74 3.77 -11.76
C ASN A 93 2.39 4.81 -12.68
N VAL A 94 3.08 5.80 -12.13
CA VAL A 94 3.88 6.77 -12.93
C VAL A 94 5.08 6.09 -13.59
N ILE A 95 5.74 5.15 -12.93
CA ILE A 95 6.86 4.39 -13.51
C ILE A 95 6.37 3.48 -14.65
N ALA A 96 5.27 2.77 -14.45
CA ALA A 96 4.63 1.95 -15.47
C ALA A 96 4.17 2.81 -16.67
N TRP A 97 3.65 4.02 -16.39
CA TRP A 97 3.35 5.00 -17.41
C TRP A 97 4.61 5.42 -18.19
N MET A 98 5.70 5.80 -17.53
CA MET A 98 6.94 6.21 -18.19
C MET A 98 7.52 5.11 -19.09
N LYS A 99 7.42 3.84 -18.66
CA LYS A 99 7.85 2.66 -19.44
C LYS A 99 6.97 2.41 -20.66
N SER A 100 5.65 2.60 -20.55
CA SER A 100 4.68 2.35 -21.61
C SER A 100 4.46 3.55 -22.55
N LYS A 101 4.78 4.77 -22.09
CA LYS A 101 4.65 6.04 -22.82
C LYS A 101 5.16 6.01 -24.26
N PRO A 102 6.34 5.45 -24.60
CA PRO A 102 6.80 5.40 -25.99
C PRO A 102 5.93 4.52 -26.91
N PHE A 103 5.16 3.60 -26.35
CA PHE A 103 4.27 2.69 -27.09
C PHE A 103 2.82 3.21 -27.15
N LEU A 104 2.45 4.15 -26.29
CA LEU A 104 1.10 4.70 -26.21
C LEU A 104 0.94 5.93 -27.12
N GLY A 105 -0.04 5.89 -28.03
CA GLY A 105 -0.47 7.08 -28.78
C GLY A 105 -1.07 8.15 -27.87
N ARG A 106 -1.32 9.36 -28.40
CA ARG A 106 -1.83 10.51 -27.63
C ARG A 106 -3.11 10.21 -26.82
N ARG A 107 -4.04 9.43 -27.39
CA ARG A 107 -5.29 9.02 -26.71
C ARG A 107 -5.02 8.01 -25.59
N GLY A 108 -4.18 7.01 -25.82
CA GLY A 108 -3.82 6.01 -24.81
C GLY A 108 -3.10 6.64 -23.61
N ASN A 109 -2.22 7.61 -23.87
CA ASN A 109 -1.56 8.39 -22.83
C ASN A 109 -2.55 9.14 -21.92
N LEU A 110 -3.55 9.80 -22.52
CA LEU A 110 -4.59 10.51 -21.77
C LEU A 110 -5.48 9.56 -20.97
N ILE A 111 -5.84 8.41 -21.54
CA ILE A 111 -6.64 7.39 -20.84
C ILE A 111 -5.87 6.85 -19.63
N TYR A 112 -4.59 6.51 -19.79
CA TYR A 112 -3.75 5.98 -18.72
C TYR A 112 -3.65 6.98 -17.55
N ILE A 113 -3.28 8.23 -17.83
CA ILE A 113 -3.16 9.23 -16.75
C ILE A 113 -4.54 9.55 -16.17
N GLY A 114 -5.57 9.59 -17.02
CA GLY A 114 -6.96 9.81 -16.60
C GLY A 114 -7.42 8.76 -15.60
N SER A 115 -7.15 7.47 -15.84
CA SER A 115 -7.52 6.41 -14.90
C SER A 115 -6.75 6.52 -13.58
N VAL A 116 -5.45 6.85 -13.62
CA VAL A 116 -4.64 7.07 -12.42
C VAL A 116 -5.12 8.28 -11.61
N ILE A 117 -5.68 9.32 -12.23
CA ILE A 117 -6.25 10.46 -11.50
C ILE A 117 -7.61 10.12 -10.91
N LEU A 118 -8.47 9.44 -11.68
CA LEU A 118 -9.84 9.10 -11.27
C LEU A 118 -9.91 8.18 -10.05
N VAL A 119 -8.86 7.39 -9.81
CA VAL A 119 -8.79 6.47 -8.68
C VAL A 119 -8.32 7.13 -7.37
N GLN A 120 -7.68 8.31 -7.43
CA GLN A 120 -7.15 8.97 -6.23
C GLN A 120 -8.22 9.30 -5.18
N PRO A 121 -9.44 9.76 -5.52
CA PRO A 121 -10.50 9.98 -4.54
C PRO A 121 -10.90 8.70 -3.79
N TYR A 122 -10.93 7.55 -4.47
CA TYR A 122 -11.20 6.27 -3.83
C TYR A 122 -10.11 5.93 -2.81
N TRP A 123 -8.83 6.06 -3.18
CA TRP A 123 -7.73 5.77 -2.27
C TRP A 123 -7.66 6.70 -1.06
N ILE A 124 -7.97 7.99 -1.22
CA ILE A 124 -8.07 8.94 -0.10
C ILE A 124 -9.17 8.49 0.88
N LEU A 125 -10.32 8.07 0.35
CA LEU A 125 -11.42 7.55 1.17
C LEU A 125 -11.00 6.27 1.89
N GLU A 126 -10.29 5.38 1.22
CA GLU A 126 -9.83 4.11 1.80
C GLU A 126 -8.79 4.33 2.92
N VAL A 127 -7.90 5.32 2.80
CA VAL A 127 -6.97 5.72 3.88
C VAL A 127 -7.76 6.17 5.11
N TYR A 128 -8.79 7.00 4.93
CA TYR A 128 -9.64 7.43 6.04
C TYR A 128 -10.44 6.27 6.63
N ALA A 129 -11.00 5.40 5.80
CA ALA A 129 -11.74 4.23 6.24
C ALA A 129 -10.85 3.26 7.04
N ASN A 130 -9.61 3.06 6.61
CA ASN A 130 -8.61 2.27 7.33
C ASN A 130 -8.29 2.90 8.69
N PHE A 131 -8.00 4.20 8.73
CA PHE A 131 -7.76 4.91 9.98
C PHE A 131 -8.94 4.82 10.94
N ALA A 132 -10.16 5.05 10.44
CA ALA A 132 -11.39 4.97 11.23
C ALA A 132 -11.62 3.54 11.75
N PHE A 133 -11.35 2.52 10.95
CA PHE A 133 -11.51 1.12 11.34
C PHE A 133 -10.53 0.69 12.45
N PHE A 134 -9.27 1.12 12.38
CA PHE A 134 -8.25 0.71 13.36
C PHE A 134 -8.14 1.59 14.60
N ASN A 135 -8.56 2.86 14.52
CA ASN A 135 -8.38 3.83 15.62
C ASN A 135 -9.70 4.36 16.20
N THR A 136 -10.85 4.03 15.61
CA THR A 136 -12.16 4.47 16.10
C THR A 136 -13.17 3.31 16.09
N PRO A 137 -14.33 3.42 16.77
CA PRO A 137 -15.38 2.40 16.73
C PRO A 137 -16.07 2.27 15.37
N ASN A 138 -15.77 3.13 14.39
CA ASN A 138 -16.51 3.19 13.13
C ASN A 138 -15.98 2.21 12.09
N SER A 139 -16.59 1.03 12.01
CA SER A 139 -16.20 -0.02 11.05
C SER A 139 -17.01 -0.05 9.75
N ARG A 140 -18.12 0.69 9.69
CA ARG A 140 -19.09 0.57 8.58
C ARG A 140 -18.50 0.98 7.24
N LEU A 141 -17.76 2.08 7.21
CA LEU A 141 -17.17 2.62 5.98
C LEU A 141 -16.21 1.62 5.34
N PHE A 142 -15.27 1.08 6.12
CA PHE A 142 -14.28 0.12 5.65
C PHE A 142 -14.91 -1.16 5.08
N VAL A 143 -15.91 -1.73 5.77
CA VAL A 143 -16.57 -2.96 5.28
C VAL A 143 -17.33 -2.70 3.97
N THR A 144 -17.92 -1.52 3.81
CA THR A 144 -18.67 -1.17 2.59
C THR A 144 -17.79 -0.83 1.40
N THR A 145 -16.60 -0.28 1.62
CA THR A 145 -15.73 0.20 0.52
C THR A 145 -14.78 -0.88 0.03
N ARG A 146 -14.47 -1.88 0.86
CA ARG A 146 -13.53 -2.95 0.55
C ARG A 146 -13.84 -3.80 -0.69
N PRO A 147 -15.10 -4.15 -1.02
CA PRO A 147 -15.40 -4.86 -2.26
C PRO A 147 -15.00 -4.07 -3.53
N PHE A 148 -14.99 -2.74 -3.45
CA PHE A 148 -14.59 -1.89 -4.57
C PHE A 148 -13.06 -1.84 -4.76
N GLU A 149 -12.29 -2.26 -3.76
CA GLU A 149 -10.83 -2.30 -3.81
C GLU A 149 -10.31 -3.10 -5.01
N ALA A 150 -10.98 -4.20 -5.34
CA ALA A 150 -10.60 -5.04 -6.48
C ALA A 150 -10.78 -4.36 -7.84
N VAL A 151 -11.68 -3.38 -7.95
CA VAL A 151 -11.96 -2.65 -9.21
C VAL A 151 -10.99 -1.49 -9.38
N PHE A 152 -10.51 -0.91 -8.27
CA PHE A 152 -9.68 0.28 -8.26
C PHE A 152 -8.16 -0.01 -8.12
N ARG A 153 -7.77 -1.27 -7.91
CA ARG A 153 -6.37 -1.73 -7.95
C ARG A 153 -5.88 -1.95 -9.37
#